data_AF-A0A4Q7VN80-F1
#
_entry.id   AF-A0A4Q7VN80-F1
#
_cell.length_a   1.000
_cell.length_b   1.000
_cell.length_c   1.000
_cell.angle_alpha   90.00
_cell.angle_beta   90.00
_cell.angle_gamma   90.00
#
_symmetry.space_group_name_H-M   'P 1'
#
loop_
_entity.id
_entity.type
_entity.pdbx_description
1 polymer ?
#
loop_
_entity_poly.entity_id
_entity_poly.type
_entity_poly.pdbx_seq_one_letter_code
_entity_poly.pdbx_strand_id
1 'polypeptide(L)'
;MALFLASKLRKAANTSLLEERKNQLLNDHQEFIAFEQSEDLQNFIELEKVINSDDFKQTRKQIEAKTYKGSELERKEKKLKKILNSKPYKTYLTVVEGSEISKFEKMKESDELVKYMELQADVNSGKLTKKSDNENWLLYKKLKSSSEIRAYFKFKHSKKHKIYLEVSNSNLLQEIETLKTEVSSEEFISEKNYLLDKKRFEKSEAFNQLITYKELSEAESFKKYFKLVKKNDFDQIKEWKLTFSEDFEGTELDKEKWITRYYWGDVLMNDNYALPNDSHIFSDKNIKISNSVARLETRKEKAQGKVWDKQFGFIPTEFDYTSALISTGKSFRQKYGLFEAKIKVSDIKNVMHSFWMLSDRNLPHIDIARTSSCGKLIPSHINGSEEKPVVSKSKVNGLDWTHDFFIYSLEWAPNKLVWRINDVIVKTETENIPQEPMYLILSSGVSNPKSDVNAVMEIDWVKCYEKV
;
A
#
# COMPACT_ATOMS: atom_id res chain seq x y z
N MET A 1 30.80 8.06 -35.00
CA MET A 1 30.63 7.45 -33.66
C MET A 1 31.10 8.37 -32.51
N ALA A 2 32.29 8.97 -32.57
CA ALA A 2 32.82 9.84 -31.49
C ALA A 2 32.01 11.11 -31.17
N LEU A 3 31.49 11.82 -32.18
CA LEU A 3 30.63 13.02 -31.98
C LEU A 3 29.31 12.69 -31.25
N PHE A 4 28.76 11.50 -31.50
CA PHE A 4 27.53 11.02 -30.88
C PHE A 4 27.74 10.65 -29.40
N LEU A 5 28.86 10.00 -29.08
CA LEU A 5 29.25 9.70 -27.70
C LEU A 5 29.48 10.97 -26.88
N ALA A 6 30.21 11.95 -27.43
CA ALA A 6 30.43 13.24 -26.76
C ALA A 6 29.11 13.99 -26.49
N SER A 7 28.12 13.91 -27.40
CA SER A 7 26.79 14.47 -27.15
C SER A 7 26.07 13.76 -26.00
N LYS A 8 26.11 12.42 -25.95
CA LYS A 8 25.51 11.63 -24.85
C LYS A 8 26.14 11.96 -23.50
N LEU A 9 27.47 12.01 -23.43
CA LEU A 9 28.19 12.35 -22.19
C LEU A 9 27.85 13.75 -21.69
N ARG A 10 27.75 14.74 -22.58
CA ARG A 10 27.32 16.10 -22.19
C ARG A 10 25.89 16.13 -21.64
N LYS A 11 24.97 15.33 -22.21
CA LYS A 11 23.60 15.21 -21.68
C LYS A 11 23.56 14.48 -20.33
N ALA A 12 24.47 13.54 -20.12
CA ALA A 12 24.61 12.78 -18.89
C ALA A 12 25.54 13.45 -17.86
N ALA A 13 25.98 14.69 -18.08
CA ALA A 13 26.97 15.34 -17.22
C ALA A 13 26.42 15.68 -15.82
N ASN A 14 25.10 15.76 -15.66
CA ASN A 14 24.47 16.00 -14.36
C ASN A 14 24.34 14.68 -13.58
N THR A 15 25.35 14.38 -12.77
CA THR A 15 25.41 13.19 -11.91
C THR A 15 24.31 13.19 -10.85
N SER A 16 24.01 14.35 -10.25
CA SER A 16 22.98 14.46 -9.20
C SER A 16 21.59 14.09 -9.71
N LEU A 17 21.22 14.51 -10.92
CA LEU A 17 19.95 14.13 -11.55
C LEU A 17 19.89 12.62 -11.85
N LEU A 18 21.03 11.98 -12.14
CA LEU A 18 21.08 10.55 -12.34
C LEU A 18 20.84 9.80 -11.02
N GLU A 19 21.50 10.22 -9.95
CA GLU A 19 21.30 9.65 -8.60
C GLU A 19 19.88 9.88 -8.11
N GLU A 20 19.29 11.05 -8.32
CA GLU A 20 17.89 11.33 -7.98
C GLU A 20 16.95 10.33 -8.66
N ARG A 21 17.17 10.00 -9.94
CA ARG A 21 16.38 8.99 -10.66
C ARG A 21 16.59 7.58 -10.12
N LYS A 22 17.85 7.19 -9.82
CA LYS A 22 18.17 5.87 -9.24
C LYS A 22 17.54 5.72 -7.85
N ASN A 23 17.65 6.75 -7.01
CA ASN A 23 17.07 6.81 -5.67
C ASN A 23 15.54 6.79 -5.71
N GLN A 24 14.93 7.54 -6.64
CA GLN A 24 13.48 7.50 -6.83
C GLN A 24 13.00 6.10 -7.24
N LEU A 25 13.72 5.43 -8.15
CA LEU A 25 13.38 4.07 -8.56
C LEU A 25 13.50 3.08 -7.38
N LEU A 26 14.55 3.21 -6.57
CA LEU A 26 14.74 2.39 -5.37
C LEU A 26 13.64 2.63 -4.33
N ASN A 27 13.30 3.88 -4.06
CA ASN A 27 12.23 4.24 -3.14
C ASN A 27 10.86 3.75 -3.65
N ASP A 28 10.56 3.92 -4.94
CA ASP A 28 9.34 3.39 -5.56
C ASP A 28 9.27 1.86 -5.45
N HIS A 29 10.41 1.15 -5.55
CA HIS A 29 10.46 -0.31 -5.38
C HIS A 29 10.21 -0.73 -3.92
N GLN A 30 10.78 -0.01 -2.95
CA GLN A 30 10.56 -0.27 -1.53
C GLN A 30 9.09 -0.04 -1.15
N GLU A 31 8.53 1.10 -1.57
CA GLU A 31 7.11 1.40 -1.38
C GLU A 31 6.21 0.37 -2.08
N PHE A 32 6.59 -0.07 -3.29
CA PHE A 32 5.87 -1.12 -4.01
C PHE A 32 5.82 -2.43 -3.22
N ILE A 33 6.97 -2.92 -2.74
CA ILE A 33 7.03 -4.17 -1.96
C ILE A 33 6.24 -4.03 -0.65
N ALA A 34 6.40 -2.90 0.05
CA ALA A 34 5.69 -2.65 1.30
C ALA A 34 4.17 -2.63 1.09
N PHE A 35 3.71 -2.02 -0.01
CA PHE A 35 2.28 -1.97 -0.34
C PHE A 35 1.76 -3.33 -0.85
N GLU A 36 2.56 -4.08 -1.61
CA GLU A 36 2.22 -5.44 -2.07
C GLU A 36 1.94 -6.38 -0.90
N GLN A 37 2.65 -6.19 0.22
CA GLN A 37 2.49 -6.97 1.45
C GLN A 37 1.47 -6.38 2.43
N SER A 38 0.82 -5.26 2.09
CA SER A 38 -0.11 -4.56 3.00
C SER A 38 -1.45 -5.29 3.15
N GLU A 39 -2.03 -5.23 4.35
CA GLU A 39 -3.40 -5.71 4.62
C GLU A 39 -4.43 -4.96 3.77
N ASP A 40 -4.22 -3.67 3.52
CA ASP A 40 -5.10 -2.84 2.69
C ASP A 40 -5.22 -3.39 1.27
N LEU A 41 -4.10 -3.80 0.65
CA LEU A 41 -4.13 -4.40 -0.69
C LEU A 41 -4.82 -5.77 -0.67
N GLN A 42 -4.59 -6.60 0.35
CA GLN A 42 -5.27 -7.89 0.48
C GLN A 42 -6.78 -7.71 0.61
N ASN A 43 -7.21 -6.81 1.51
CA ASN A 43 -8.61 -6.45 1.69
C ASN A 43 -9.24 -5.90 0.39
N PHE A 44 -8.51 -5.07 -0.36
CA PHE A 44 -8.96 -4.57 -1.65
C PHE A 44 -9.19 -5.69 -2.66
N ILE A 45 -8.26 -6.65 -2.77
CA ILE A 45 -8.37 -7.80 -3.68
C ILE A 45 -9.57 -8.69 -3.30
N GLU A 46 -9.79 -8.89 -2.00
CA GLU A 46 -10.96 -9.64 -1.52
C GLU A 46 -12.28 -8.91 -1.82
N LEU A 47 -12.34 -7.60 -1.55
CA LEU A 47 -13.49 -6.77 -1.90
C LEU A 47 -13.74 -6.78 -3.41
N GLU A 48 -12.71 -6.66 -4.24
CA GLU A 48 -12.84 -6.71 -5.70
C GLU A 48 -13.51 -8.02 -6.16
N LYS A 49 -13.10 -9.16 -5.60
CA LYS A 49 -13.72 -10.47 -5.87
C LYS A 49 -15.19 -10.49 -5.47
N VAL A 50 -15.51 -9.99 -4.27
CA VAL A 50 -16.89 -9.94 -3.77
C VAL A 50 -17.74 -9.03 -4.67
N ILE A 51 -17.31 -7.79 -4.92
CA ILE A 51 -18.07 -6.80 -5.68
C ILE A 51 -18.32 -7.22 -7.13
N ASN A 52 -17.34 -7.90 -7.75
CA ASN A 52 -17.47 -8.37 -9.14
C ASN A 52 -18.24 -9.70 -9.27
N SER A 53 -18.52 -10.39 -8.16
CA SER A 53 -19.27 -11.65 -8.14
C SER A 53 -20.72 -11.49 -8.61
N ASP A 54 -21.29 -12.58 -9.15
CA ASP A 54 -22.71 -12.61 -9.50
C ASP A 54 -23.61 -12.61 -8.26
N ASP A 55 -23.13 -13.17 -7.14
CA ASP A 55 -23.80 -13.16 -5.85
C ASP A 55 -24.05 -11.73 -5.35
N PHE A 56 -23.04 -10.85 -5.49
CA PHE A 56 -23.19 -9.44 -5.12
C PHE A 56 -24.23 -8.73 -6.00
N LYS A 57 -24.18 -8.95 -7.32
CA LYS A 57 -25.17 -8.38 -8.26
C LYS A 57 -26.57 -8.87 -7.94
N GLN A 58 -26.72 -10.15 -7.63
CA GLN A 58 -27.99 -10.75 -7.25
C GLN A 58 -28.50 -10.20 -5.92
N THR A 59 -27.65 -10.10 -4.91
CA THR A 59 -27.96 -9.53 -3.59
C THR A 59 -28.47 -8.10 -3.72
N ARG A 60 -27.76 -7.25 -4.48
CA ARG A 60 -28.20 -5.89 -4.77
C ARG A 60 -29.58 -5.85 -5.42
N LYS A 61 -29.77 -6.65 -6.49
CA LYS A 61 -31.05 -6.74 -7.19
C LYS A 61 -32.19 -7.18 -6.27
N GLN A 62 -31.94 -8.15 -5.39
CA GLN A 62 -32.93 -8.62 -4.42
C GLN A 62 -33.31 -7.54 -3.42
N ILE A 63 -32.34 -6.81 -2.86
CA ILE A 63 -32.58 -5.72 -1.90
C ILE A 63 -33.38 -4.59 -2.58
N GLU A 64 -32.97 -4.16 -3.77
CA GLU A 64 -33.62 -3.09 -4.52
C GLU A 64 -35.05 -3.48 -4.97
N ALA A 65 -35.29 -4.75 -5.29
CA ALA A 65 -36.59 -5.26 -5.74
C ALA A 65 -37.65 -5.41 -4.63
N LYS A 66 -37.26 -5.37 -3.35
CA LYS A 66 -38.23 -5.42 -2.24
C LYS A 66 -39.17 -4.22 -2.30
N THR A 67 -40.47 -4.46 -2.13
CA THR A 67 -41.49 -3.40 -2.13
C THR A 67 -42.56 -3.65 -1.07
N TYR A 68 -43.03 -2.57 -0.45
CA TYR A 68 -44.16 -2.64 0.47
C TYR A 68 -45.47 -2.99 -0.26
N LYS A 69 -45.66 -2.48 -1.49
CA LYS A 69 -46.84 -2.76 -2.31
C LYS A 69 -46.91 -4.24 -2.67
N GLY A 70 -48.00 -4.91 -2.32
CA GLY A 70 -48.20 -6.34 -2.56
C GLY A 70 -47.57 -7.27 -1.51
N SER A 71 -46.84 -6.72 -0.53
CA SER A 71 -46.26 -7.46 0.59
C SER A 71 -47.33 -7.99 1.57
N GLU A 72 -46.94 -8.96 2.40
CA GLU A 72 -47.78 -9.45 3.51
C GLU A 72 -48.13 -8.35 4.51
N LEU A 73 -47.21 -7.40 4.75
CA LEU A 73 -47.44 -6.28 5.66
C LEU A 73 -48.59 -5.39 5.16
N GLU A 74 -48.58 -5.03 3.86
CA GLU A 74 -49.67 -4.27 3.26
C GLU A 74 -51.00 -5.03 3.31
N ARG A 75 -50.98 -6.36 3.13
CA ARG A 75 -52.19 -7.20 3.24
C ARG A 75 -52.76 -7.18 4.64
N LYS A 76 -51.94 -7.30 5.68
CA LYS A 76 -52.37 -7.23 7.09
C LYS A 76 -52.98 -5.86 7.43
N GLU A 77 -52.34 -4.76 7.03
CA GLU A 77 -52.88 -3.41 7.23
C GLU A 77 -54.19 -3.18 6.48
N LYS A 78 -54.28 -3.62 5.21
CA LYS A 78 -55.51 -3.55 4.43
C LYS A 78 -56.62 -4.40 5.05
N LYS A 79 -56.29 -5.58 5.58
CA LYS A 79 -57.24 -6.47 6.26
C LYS A 79 -57.78 -5.83 7.54
N LEU A 80 -56.90 -5.32 8.41
CA LEU A 80 -57.31 -4.59 9.61
C LEU A 80 -58.18 -3.38 9.26
N LYS A 81 -57.73 -2.53 8.31
CA LYS A 81 -58.49 -1.37 7.85
C LYS A 81 -59.86 -1.75 7.30
N LYS A 82 -59.97 -2.86 6.56
CA LYS A 82 -61.24 -3.38 6.02
C LYS A 82 -62.16 -3.84 7.14
N ILE A 83 -61.65 -4.57 8.13
CA ILE A 83 -62.44 -5.05 9.28
C ILE A 83 -62.93 -3.87 10.12
N LEU A 84 -62.06 -2.92 10.47
CA LEU A 84 -62.41 -1.72 11.24
C LEU A 84 -63.48 -0.86 10.52
N ASN A 85 -63.49 -0.88 9.18
CA ASN A 85 -64.49 -0.17 8.39
C ASN A 85 -65.78 -0.95 8.12
N SER A 86 -65.83 -2.22 8.51
CA SER A 86 -66.97 -3.09 8.26
C SER A 86 -68.21 -2.65 9.04
N LYS A 87 -69.38 -2.82 8.42
CA LYS A 87 -70.66 -2.50 9.05
C LYS A 87 -70.89 -3.27 10.36
N PRO A 88 -70.58 -4.58 10.46
CA PRO A 88 -70.72 -5.33 11.71
C PRO A 88 -69.91 -4.74 12.85
N TYR A 89 -68.61 -4.46 12.63
CA TYR A 89 -67.73 -3.92 13.67
C TYR A 89 -68.11 -2.50 14.08
N LYS A 90 -68.43 -1.61 13.14
CA LYS A 90 -68.91 -0.26 13.45
C LYS A 90 -70.20 -0.27 14.27
N THR A 91 -71.13 -1.17 13.94
CA THR A 91 -72.39 -1.33 14.68
C THR A 91 -72.12 -1.88 16.09
N TYR A 92 -71.23 -2.87 16.22
CA TYR A 92 -70.78 -3.39 17.52
C TYR A 92 -70.20 -2.29 18.40
N LEU A 93 -69.26 -1.48 17.88
CA LEU A 93 -68.69 -0.34 18.60
C LEU A 93 -69.76 0.65 19.05
N THR A 94 -70.68 1.04 18.16
CA THR A 94 -71.78 1.97 18.50
C THR A 94 -72.67 1.42 19.62
N VAL A 95 -72.89 0.10 19.67
CA VAL A 95 -73.68 -0.56 20.70
C VAL A 95 -72.93 -0.58 22.04
N VAL A 96 -71.63 -0.87 22.02
CA VAL A 96 -70.77 -0.94 23.22
C VAL A 96 -70.51 0.43 23.82
N GLU A 97 -70.23 1.44 22.99
CA GLU A 97 -70.01 2.83 23.42
C GLU A 97 -71.32 3.53 23.84
N GLY A 98 -72.46 3.03 23.35
CA GLY A 98 -73.78 3.53 23.71
C GLY A 98 -74.29 3.02 25.05
N SER A 99 -75.25 3.74 25.65
CA SER A 99 -75.94 3.26 26.85
C SER A 99 -76.93 2.11 26.60
N GLU A 100 -77.18 1.75 25.33
CA GLU A 100 -78.18 0.75 24.93
C GLU A 100 -77.88 -0.64 25.51
N ILE A 101 -76.63 -1.13 25.41
CA ILE A 101 -76.25 -2.45 25.91
C ILE A 101 -76.17 -2.49 27.44
N SER A 102 -75.64 -1.45 28.07
CA SER A 102 -75.55 -1.37 29.54
C SER A 102 -76.94 -1.35 30.17
N LYS A 103 -77.88 -0.59 29.60
CA LYS A 103 -79.29 -0.60 30.04
C LYS A 103 -79.95 -1.95 29.78
N PHE A 104 -79.64 -2.60 28.66
CA PHE A 104 -80.16 -3.92 28.32
C PHE A 104 -79.70 -5.01 29.31
N GLU A 105 -78.40 -5.10 29.61
CA GLU A 105 -77.87 -6.09 30.58
C GLU A 105 -78.36 -5.79 31.99
N LYS A 106 -78.39 -4.52 32.44
CA LYS A 106 -78.99 -4.17 33.74
C LYS A 106 -80.46 -4.58 33.86
N MET A 107 -81.22 -4.39 32.78
CA MET A 107 -82.64 -4.77 32.77
C MET A 107 -82.84 -6.28 32.66
N LYS A 108 -81.92 -6.99 32.00
CA LYS A 108 -81.94 -8.46 31.88
C LYS A 108 -81.85 -9.14 33.25
N GLU A 109 -81.14 -8.52 34.18
CA GLU A 109 -80.93 -9.00 35.56
C GLU A 109 -81.95 -8.44 36.56
N SER A 110 -82.92 -7.63 36.13
CA SER A 110 -83.85 -6.99 37.08
C SER A 110 -85.01 -7.89 37.49
N ASP A 111 -85.36 -7.83 38.78
CA ASP A 111 -86.55 -8.51 39.33
C ASP A 111 -87.83 -8.05 38.62
N GLU A 112 -87.86 -6.78 38.16
CA GLU A 112 -88.97 -6.22 37.40
C GLU A 112 -89.17 -6.94 36.06
N LEU A 113 -88.09 -7.24 35.34
CA LEU A 113 -88.17 -7.99 34.08
C LEU A 113 -88.55 -9.45 34.34
N VAL A 114 -87.97 -10.09 35.35
CA VAL A 114 -88.32 -11.45 35.75
C VAL A 114 -89.82 -11.54 36.04
N LYS A 115 -90.33 -10.63 36.89
CA LYS A 115 -91.74 -10.57 37.23
C LYS A 115 -92.62 -10.29 36.02
N TYR A 116 -92.20 -9.39 35.14
CA TYR A 116 -92.91 -9.16 33.88
C TYR A 116 -92.97 -10.41 33.00
N MET A 117 -91.87 -11.15 32.88
CA MET A 117 -91.80 -12.37 32.06
C MET A 117 -92.67 -13.50 32.62
N GLU A 118 -92.68 -13.69 33.94
CA GLU A 118 -93.59 -14.62 34.64
C GLU A 118 -95.06 -14.28 34.34
N LEU A 119 -95.44 -13.02 34.61
CA LEU A 119 -96.80 -12.54 34.38
C LEU A 119 -97.17 -12.61 32.89
N GLN A 120 -96.23 -12.35 31.98
CA GLN A 120 -96.45 -12.47 30.54
C GLN A 120 -96.68 -13.93 30.13
N ALA A 121 -95.98 -14.89 30.71
CA ALA A 121 -96.21 -16.31 30.47
C ALA A 121 -97.58 -16.78 31.00
N ASP A 122 -97.99 -16.31 32.17
CA ASP A 122 -99.31 -16.60 32.74
C ASP A 122 -100.45 -15.96 31.94
N VAL A 123 -100.25 -14.75 31.40
CA VAL A 123 -101.19 -14.11 30.47
C VAL A 123 -101.28 -14.89 29.16
N ASN A 124 -100.14 -15.29 28.59
CA ASN A 124 -100.10 -16.01 27.32
C ASN A 124 -100.68 -17.44 27.43
N SER A 125 -100.55 -18.09 28.59
CA SER A 125 -101.13 -19.41 28.87
C SER A 125 -102.59 -19.36 29.33
N GLY A 126 -103.17 -18.16 29.47
CA GLY A 126 -104.55 -17.96 29.89
C GLY A 126 -104.80 -18.09 31.40
N LYS A 127 -103.77 -18.35 32.21
CA LYS A 127 -103.87 -18.46 33.67
C LYS A 127 -104.18 -17.10 34.33
N LEU A 128 -103.61 -16.02 33.79
CA LEU A 128 -103.81 -14.67 34.30
C LEU A 128 -104.73 -13.85 33.39
N THR A 129 -105.92 -13.52 33.89
CA THR A 129 -106.93 -12.70 33.21
C THR A 129 -107.46 -11.62 34.16
N LYS A 130 -108.08 -10.57 33.62
CA LYS A 130 -108.71 -9.49 34.42
C LYS A 130 -109.68 -10.01 35.49
N LYS A 131 -110.33 -11.17 35.25
CA LYS A 131 -111.28 -11.79 36.18
C LYS A 131 -110.62 -12.76 37.17
N SER A 132 -109.55 -13.45 36.79
CA SER A 132 -108.93 -14.48 37.64
C SER A 132 -108.02 -13.89 38.72
N ASP A 133 -107.26 -12.85 38.40
CA ASP A 133 -106.39 -12.14 39.34
C ASP A 133 -106.14 -10.71 38.85
N ASN A 134 -106.95 -9.79 39.36
CA ASN A 134 -106.99 -8.41 38.89
C ASN A 134 -105.75 -7.59 39.32
N GLU A 135 -105.15 -7.90 40.47
CA GLU A 135 -103.94 -7.21 40.95
C GLU A 135 -102.74 -7.53 40.06
N ASN A 136 -102.49 -8.82 39.82
CA ASN A 136 -101.40 -9.25 38.94
C ASN A 136 -101.65 -8.84 37.47
N TRP A 137 -102.90 -8.79 37.03
CA TRP A 137 -103.27 -8.27 35.70
C TRP A 137 -102.97 -6.76 35.54
N LEU A 138 -103.24 -5.95 36.56
CA LEU A 138 -102.90 -4.52 36.58
C LEU A 138 -101.38 -4.31 36.64
N LEU A 139 -100.67 -5.10 37.45
CA LEU A 139 -99.21 -5.08 37.54
C LEU A 139 -98.57 -5.47 36.20
N TYR A 140 -99.07 -6.52 35.53
CA TYR A 140 -98.65 -6.91 34.18
C TYR A 140 -98.81 -5.76 33.18
N LYS A 141 -99.97 -5.06 33.18
CA LYS A 141 -100.18 -3.91 32.29
C LYS A 141 -99.23 -2.75 32.60
N LYS A 142 -99.00 -2.47 33.89
CA LYS A 142 -98.06 -1.43 34.34
C LYS A 142 -96.64 -1.73 33.84
N LEU A 143 -96.14 -2.94 34.11
CA LEU A 143 -94.82 -3.41 33.67
C LEU A 143 -94.72 -3.47 32.14
N LYS A 144 -95.76 -3.93 31.42
CA LYS A 144 -95.80 -3.90 29.95
C LYS A 144 -95.66 -2.49 29.36
N SER A 145 -96.14 -1.48 30.09
CA SER A 145 -96.09 -0.07 29.68
C SER A 145 -94.82 0.67 30.12
N SER A 146 -93.99 0.07 30.99
CA SER A 146 -92.72 0.66 31.44
C SER A 146 -91.83 1.04 30.25
N SER A 147 -91.18 2.20 30.35
CA SER A 147 -90.22 2.67 29.35
C SER A 147 -89.03 1.72 29.24
N GLU A 148 -88.62 1.15 30.37
CA GLU A 148 -87.45 0.29 30.55
C GLU A 148 -87.71 -1.09 29.93
N ILE A 149 -88.86 -1.72 30.22
CA ILE A 149 -89.24 -3.02 29.66
C ILE A 149 -89.44 -2.91 28.14
N ARG A 150 -90.10 -1.84 27.66
CA ARG A 150 -90.25 -1.60 26.23
C ARG A 150 -88.90 -1.34 25.54
N ALA A 151 -88.00 -0.57 26.16
CA ALA A 151 -86.66 -0.34 25.63
C ALA A 151 -85.84 -1.64 25.56
N TYR A 152 -85.94 -2.51 26.57
CA TYR A 152 -85.31 -3.83 26.60
C TYR A 152 -85.73 -4.69 25.40
N PHE A 153 -87.02 -4.90 25.17
CA PHE A 153 -87.49 -5.71 24.04
C PHE A 153 -87.23 -5.03 22.68
N LYS A 154 -87.34 -3.70 22.60
CA LYS A 154 -87.01 -2.93 21.38
C LYS A 154 -85.56 -3.13 20.98
N PHE A 155 -84.64 -3.11 21.93
CA PHE A 155 -83.23 -3.39 21.67
C PHE A 155 -83.00 -4.88 21.39
N LYS A 156 -83.57 -5.81 22.18
CA LYS A 156 -83.48 -7.27 22.00
C LYS A 156 -83.80 -7.72 20.58
N HIS A 157 -84.84 -7.14 19.98
CA HIS A 157 -85.31 -7.47 18.63
C HIS A 157 -84.70 -6.59 17.53
N SER A 158 -83.82 -5.65 17.88
CA SER A 158 -83.18 -4.77 16.92
C SER A 158 -82.11 -5.49 16.09
N LYS A 159 -81.90 -5.02 14.85
CA LYS A 159 -80.77 -5.47 14.02
C LYS A 159 -79.42 -5.20 14.69
N LYS A 160 -79.32 -4.16 15.51
CA LYS A 160 -78.09 -3.80 16.26
C LYS A 160 -77.73 -4.87 17.29
N HIS A 161 -78.69 -5.35 18.08
CA HIS A 161 -78.47 -6.40 19.08
C HIS A 161 -78.10 -7.74 18.42
N LYS A 162 -78.73 -8.08 17.28
CA LYS A 162 -78.33 -9.26 16.50
C LYS A 162 -76.87 -9.19 16.04
N ILE A 163 -76.46 -8.05 15.46
CA ILE A 163 -75.06 -7.83 15.03
C ILE A 163 -74.10 -7.83 16.23
N TYR A 164 -74.51 -7.26 17.37
CA TYR A 164 -73.72 -7.30 18.60
C TYR A 164 -73.45 -8.74 19.03
N LEU A 165 -74.47 -9.59 19.11
CA LEU A 165 -74.31 -11.01 19.43
C LEU A 165 -73.47 -11.77 18.40
N GLU A 166 -73.67 -11.51 17.11
CA GLU A 166 -72.88 -12.12 16.04
C GLU A 166 -71.39 -11.78 16.17
N VAL A 167 -71.05 -10.53 16.48
CA VAL A 167 -69.66 -10.10 16.69
C VAL A 167 -69.09 -10.65 17.99
N SER A 168 -69.83 -10.53 19.11
CA SER A 168 -69.39 -11.00 20.44
C SER A 168 -69.14 -12.50 20.50
N ASN A 169 -69.91 -13.29 19.76
CA ASN A 169 -69.77 -14.76 19.73
C ASN A 169 -68.81 -15.24 18.63
N SER A 170 -68.22 -14.34 17.85
CA SER A 170 -67.27 -14.66 16.78
C SER A 170 -65.82 -14.42 17.23
N ASN A 171 -64.87 -15.00 16.49
CA ASN A 171 -63.45 -14.71 16.67
C ASN A 171 -63.01 -13.34 16.12
N LEU A 172 -63.94 -12.51 15.61
CA LEU A 172 -63.61 -11.25 14.95
C LEU A 172 -62.89 -10.28 15.88
N LEU A 173 -63.29 -10.21 17.16
CA LEU A 173 -62.66 -9.31 18.14
C LEU A 173 -61.23 -9.75 18.46
N GLN A 174 -61.01 -11.06 18.62
CA GLN A 174 -59.68 -11.61 18.83
C GLN A 174 -58.78 -11.35 17.61
N GLU A 175 -59.30 -11.56 16.40
CA GLU A 175 -58.56 -11.28 15.15
C GLU A 175 -58.18 -9.79 15.02
N ILE A 176 -59.07 -8.87 15.40
CA ILE A 176 -58.78 -7.43 15.40
C ILE A 176 -57.66 -7.11 16.38
N GLU A 177 -57.73 -7.62 17.61
CA GLU A 177 -56.70 -7.36 18.62
C GLU A 177 -55.36 -7.95 18.18
N THR A 178 -55.32 -9.20 17.67
CA THR A 178 -54.09 -9.78 17.11
C THR A 178 -53.53 -8.92 15.97
N LEU A 179 -54.36 -8.52 15.00
CA LEU A 179 -53.89 -7.68 13.89
C LEU A 179 -53.45 -6.28 14.35
N LYS A 180 -54.11 -5.68 15.35
CA LYS A 180 -53.68 -4.41 15.93
C LYS A 180 -52.32 -4.57 16.58
N THR A 181 -52.16 -5.55 17.47
CA THR A 181 -50.90 -5.83 18.18
C THR A 181 -49.77 -6.07 17.19
N GLU A 182 -50.00 -6.89 16.16
CA GLU A 182 -49.01 -7.14 15.11
C GLU A 182 -48.65 -5.87 14.33
N VAL A 183 -49.64 -5.09 13.86
CA VAL A 183 -49.39 -3.88 13.06
C VAL A 183 -48.75 -2.76 13.89
N SER A 184 -48.98 -2.73 15.20
CA SER A 184 -48.36 -1.78 16.12
C SER A 184 -47.01 -2.24 16.67
N SER A 185 -46.57 -3.47 16.38
CA SER A 185 -45.28 -3.99 16.85
C SER A 185 -44.10 -3.22 16.24
N GLU A 186 -43.00 -3.12 16.99
CA GLU A 186 -41.78 -2.47 16.52
C GLU A 186 -41.19 -3.19 15.30
N GLU A 187 -41.29 -4.52 15.27
CA GLU A 187 -40.88 -5.36 14.14
C GLU A 187 -41.67 -5.05 12.88
N PHE A 188 -42.99 -4.88 12.98
CA PHE A 188 -43.82 -4.55 11.81
C PHE A 188 -43.50 -3.14 11.29
N ILE A 189 -43.38 -2.16 12.19
CA ILE A 189 -43.10 -0.78 11.82
C ILE A 189 -41.71 -0.67 11.18
N SER A 190 -40.70 -1.34 11.75
CA SER A 190 -39.33 -1.34 11.21
C SER A 190 -39.26 -2.01 9.84
N GLU A 191 -39.85 -3.19 9.65
CA GLU A 191 -39.87 -3.88 8.36
C GLU A 191 -40.67 -3.07 7.32
N LYS A 192 -41.79 -2.45 7.70
CA LYS A 192 -42.54 -1.54 6.82
C LYS A 192 -41.68 -0.36 6.38
N ASN A 193 -41.00 0.30 7.31
CA ASN A 193 -40.11 1.42 7.00
C ASN A 193 -38.97 0.99 6.07
N TYR A 194 -38.39 -0.19 6.30
CA TYR A 194 -37.38 -0.78 5.43
C TYR A 194 -37.91 -1.03 4.00
N LEU A 195 -39.13 -1.58 3.84
CA LEU A 195 -39.76 -1.81 2.54
C LEU A 195 -40.19 -0.52 1.82
N LEU A 196 -40.42 0.57 2.56
CA LEU A 196 -40.72 1.89 2.00
C LEU A 196 -39.46 2.68 1.61
N ASP A 197 -38.30 2.37 2.20
CA ASP A 197 -37.06 3.08 1.98
C ASP A 197 -36.40 2.78 0.62
N LYS A 198 -36.54 3.71 -0.33
CA LYS A 198 -35.90 3.60 -1.66
C LYS A 198 -34.37 3.53 -1.63
N LYS A 199 -33.74 3.99 -0.54
CA LYS A 199 -32.29 4.00 -0.32
C LYS A 199 -31.83 2.85 0.59
N ARG A 200 -32.66 1.82 0.81
CA ARG A 200 -32.31 0.66 1.63
C ARG A 200 -31.00 -0.03 1.24
N PHE A 201 -30.65 -0.05 -0.05
CA PHE A 201 -29.37 -0.61 -0.48
C PHE A 201 -28.21 0.22 0.06
N GLU A 202 -28.30 1.55 0.05
CA GLU A 202 -27.29 2.47 0.61
C GLU A 202 -27.07 2.28 2.12
N LYS A 203 -27.98 1.58 2.81
CA LYS A 203 -27.90 1.26 4.24
C LYS A 203 -27.49 -0.20 4.50
N SER A 204 -27.17 -0.95 3.45
CA SER A 204 -26.81 -2.37 3.55
C SER A 204 -25.30 -2.54 3.67
N GLU A 205 -24.88 -3.64 4.30
CA GLU A 205 -23.47 -4.04 4.38
C GLU A 205 -22.83 -4.17 2.98
N ALA A 206 -23.58 -4.71 2.01
CA ALA A 206 -23.14 -4.82 0.62
C ALA A 206 -22.81 -3.44 0.00
N PHE A 207 -23.55 -2.38 0.34
CA PHE A 207 -23.22 -1.05 -0.13
C PHE A 207 -21.99 -0.47 0.57
N ASN A 208 -21.81 -0.74 1.86
CA ASN A 208 -20.59 -0.34 2.58
C ASN A 208 -19.36 -0.98 1.92
N GLN A 209 -19.39 -2.27 1.62
CA GLN A 209 -18.33 -2.97 0.88
C GLN A 209 -18.04 -2.31 -0.47
N LEU A 210 -19.08 -1.93 -1.23
CA LEU A 210 -18.94 -1.26 -2.52
C LEU A 210 -18.31 0.13 -2.41
N ILE A 211 -18.68 0.89 -1.39
CA ILE A 211 -18.11 2.23 -1.14
C ILE A 211 -16.65 2.09 -0.70
N THR A 212 -16.35 1.21 0.25
CA THR A 212 -14.97 0.95 0.68
C THR A 212 -14.10 0.52 -0.50
N TYR A 213 -14.58 -0.41 -1.35
CA TYR A 213 -13.87 -0.81 -2.57
C TYR A 213 -13.58 0.39 -3.48
N LYS A 214 -14.56 1.27 -3.72
CA LYS A 214 -14.39 2.47 -4.55
C LYS A 214 -13.40 3.47 -3.95
N GLU A 215 -13.51 3.73 -2.65
CA GLU A 215 -12.62 4.65 -1.94
C GLU A 215 -11.17 4.16 -2.00
N LEU A 216 -10.93 2.87 -1.74
CA LEU A 216 -9.61 2.25 -1.88
C LEU A 216 -9.11 2.33 -3.33
N SER A 217 -9.96 2.04 -4.33
CA SER A 217 -9.56 2.12 -5.74
C SER A 217 -9.13 3.53 -6.19
N GLU A 218 -9.67 4.57 -5.53
CA GLU A 218 -9.38 5.97 -5.85
C GLU A 218 -8.26 6.57 -5.00
N ALA A 219 -7.82 5.88 -3.96
CA ALA A 219 -6.73 6.33 -3.10
C ALA A 219 -5.39 6.37 -3.87
N GLU A 220 -4.57 7.38 -3.56
CA GLU A 220 -3.31 7.64 -4.29
C GLU A 220 -2.33 6.47 -4.17
N SER A 221 -2.31 5.78 -3.03
CA SER A 221 -1.48 4.59 -2.80
C SER A 221 -1.80 3.46 -3.78
N PHE A 222 -3.08 3.13 -3.97
CA PHE A 222 -3.53 2.12 -4.93
C PHE A 222 -3.27 2.56 -6.38
N LYS A 223 -3.56 3.82 -6.72
CA LYS A 223 -3.27 4.38 -8.05
C LYS A 223 -1.79 4.29 -8.37
N LYS A 224 -0.92 4.67 -7.43
CA LYS A 224 0.54 4.58 -7.54
C LYS A 224 0.95 3.11 -7.71
N TYR A 225 0.47 2.21 -6.85
CA TYR A 225 0.78 0.79 -6.92
C TYR A 225 0.43 0.17 -8.28
N PHE A 226 -0.82 0.30 -8.73
CA PHE A 226 -1.25 -0.28 -10.01
C PHE A 226 -0.58 0.36 -11.23
N LYS A 227 -0.17 1.63 -11.12
CA LYS A 227 0.67 2.28 -12.14
C LYS A 227 2.06 1.64 -12.19
N LEU A 228 2.67 1.36 -11.04
CA LEU A 228 3.97 0.70 -10.94
C LEU A 228 3.91 -0.76 -11.42
N VAL A 229 2.86 -1.51 -11.07
CA VAL A 229 2.59 -2.87 -11.61
C VAL A 229 2.62 -2.85 -13.15
N LYS A 230 1.94 -1.89 -13.78
CA LYS A 230 1.89 -1.78 -15.26
C LYS A 230 3.23 -1.37 -15.88
N LYS A 231 4.03 -0.59 -15.16
CA LYS A 231 5.32 -0.09 -15.66
C LYS A 231 6.36 -1.22 -15.70
N ASN A 232 6.39 -2.06 -14.65
CA ASN A 232 7.31 -3.19 -14.50
C ASN A 232 8.80 -2.82 -14.65
N ASP A 233 9.22 -1.70 -14.05
CA ASP A 233 10.58 -1.18 -14.21
C ASP A 233 11.58 -1.70 -13.17
N PHE A 234 11.14 -2.53 -12.21
CA PHE A 234 11.95 -2.93 -11.06
C PHE A 234 12.95 -4.05 -11.35
N ASP A 235 12.92 -4.64 -12.55
CA ASP A 235 13.84 -5.71 -12.96
C ASP A 235 15.30 -5.28 -12.78
N GLN A 236 15.63 -4.03 -13.13
CA GLN A 236 16.99 -3.49 -12.99
C GLN A 236 17.49 -3.43 -11.54
N ILE A 237 16.60 -3.28 -10.57
CA ILE A 237 16.95 -3.32 -9.14
C ILE A 237 17.16 -4.76 -8.69
N LYS A 238 16.28 -5.66 -9.12
CA LYS A 238 16.31 -7.08 -8.73
C LYS A 238 17.50 -7.84 -9.30
N GLU A 239 18.12 -7.33 -10.36
CA GLU A 239 19.30 -7.93 -10.99
C GLU A 239 20.58 -7.84 -10.15
N TRP A 240 20.67 -6.91 -9.17
CA TRP A 240 21.92 -6.61 -8.48
C TRP A 240 21.78 -6.71 -6.96
N LYS A 241 22.69 -7.44 -6.32
CA LYS A 241 22.81 -7.52 -4.86
C LYS A 241 24.08 -6.80 -4.41
N LEU A 242 23.94 -5.86 -3.47
CA LEU A 242 25.07 -5.12 -2.90
C LEU A 242 25.99 -6.06 -2.12
N THR A 243 27.29 -6.01 -2.41
CA THR A 243 28.32 -6.87 -1.80
C THR A 243 29.42 -6.08 -1.08
N PHE A 244 29.62 -4.82 -1.47
CA PHE A 244 30.53 -3.89 -0.81
C PHE A 244 30.00 -2.46 -0.95
N SER A 245 30.07 -1.68 0.13
CA SER A 245 29.80 -0.26 0.10
C SER A 245 30.72 0.53 1.01
N GLU A 246 31.06 1.73 0.56
CA GLU A 246 31.73 2.77 1.32
C GLU A 246 31.14 4.12 0.93
N ASP A 247 30.57 4.84 1.90
CA ASP A 247 29.97 6.17 1.72
C ASP A 247 30.77 7.25 2.52
N PHE A 248 31.89 6.86 3.14
CA PHE A 248 32.84 7.72 3.86
C PHE A 248 32.23 8.66 4.93
N GLU A 249 31.12 8.26 5.56
CA GLU A 249 30.37 9.08 6.53
C GLU A 249 31.16 9.42 7.81
N GLY A 250 32.21 8.66 8.12
CA GLY A 250 33.06 8.86 9.29
C GLY A 250 33.98 10.08 9.18
N THR A 251 34.82 10.27 10.20
CA THR A 251 35.89 11.30 10.21
C THR A 251 37.25 10.74 9.83
N GLU A 252 37.38 9.41 9.74
CA GLU A 252 38.61 8.70 9.41
C GLU A 252 38.30 7.57 8.42
N LEU A 253 39.33 7.10 7.71
CA LEU A 253 39.21 5.98 6.79
C LEU A 253 38.97 4.68 7.56
N ASP A 254 37.97 3.90 7.15
CA ASP A 254 37.70 2.58 7.71
C ASP A 254 38.85 1.61 7.40
N LYS A 255 39.67 1.31 8.41
CA LYS A 255 40.86 0.45 8.29
C LYS A 255 40.52 -1.04 8.19
N GLU A 256 39.28 -1.44 8.50
CA GLU A 256 38.83 -2.82 8.27
C GLU A 256 38.57 -3.05 6.78
N LYS A 257 38.17 -2.00 6.06
CA LYS A 257 37.94 -2.04 4.61
C LYS A 257 39.15 -1.63 3.79
N TRP A 258 39.95 -0.68 4.26
CA TRP A 258 40.97 -0.05 3.43
C TRP A 258 42.37 -0.12 4.05
N ILE A 259 43.33 -0.57 3.25
CA ILE A 259 44.76 -0.33 3.47
C ILE A 259 45.19 0.89 2.64
N THR A 260 46.22 1.60 3.11
CA THR A 260 46.68 2.88 2.52
C THR A 260 47.95 2.74 1.68
N ARG A 261 48.24 1.50 1.26
CA ARG A 261 49.47 1.09 0.56
C ARG A 261 49.17 -0.07 -0.38
N TYR A 262 50.12 -0.39 -1.26
CA TYR A 262 50.00 -1.58 -2.10
C TYR A 262 49.84 -2.84 -1.25
N TYR A 263 48.94 -3.74 -1.66
CA TYR A 263 48.66 -5.00 -0.96
C TYR A 263 49.93 -5.80 -0.67
N TRP A 264 50.83 -5.95 -1.64
CA TRP A 264 52.08 -6.67 -1.42
C TRP A 264 53.06 -5.95 -0.50
N GLY A 265 53.00 -4.61 -0.40
CA GLY A 265 53.77 -3.86 0.60
C GLY A 265 53.25 -4.13 2.01
N ASP A 266 51.93 -4.16 2.15
CA ASP A 266 51.25 -4.51 3.40
C ASP A 266 51.60 -5.94 3.84
N VAL A 267 51.44 -6.92 2.95
CA VAL A 267 51.65 -8.34 3.25
C VAL A 267 53.12 -8.68 3.51
N LEU A 268 54.05 -8.17 2.69
CA LEU A 268 55.45 -8.59 2.76
C LEU A 268 56.25 -7.82 3.81
N MET A 269 55.85 -6.59 4.12
CA MET A 269 56.67 -5.69 4.94
C MET A 269 55.90 -4.90 5.98
N ASN A 270 54.56 -4.92 5.94
CA ASN A 270 53.73 -3.98 6.68
C ASN A 270 54.22 -2.53 6.48
N ASP A 271 54.61 -2.20 5.24
CA ASP A 271 55.22 -0.92 4.87
C ASP A 271 54.92 -0.56 3.40
N ASN A 272 54.99 0.71 3.04
CA ASN A 272 54.72 1.15 1.66
C ASN A 272 56.00 1.20 0.81
N TYR A 273 55.85 1.26 -0.51
CA TYR A 273 56.95 1.47 -1.44
C TYR A 273 56.42 2.09 -2.73
N ALA A 274 57.30 2.71 -3.50
CA ALA A 274 57.02 3.25 -4.82
C ALA A 274 57.48 2.28 -5.91
N LEU A 275 56.81 2.30 -7.07
CA LEU A 275 57.24 1.54 -8.24
C LEU A 275 58.40 2.25 -8.96
N PRO A 276 59.22 1.55 -9.79
CA PRO A 276 60.42 2.11 -10.43
C PRO A 276 60.29 3.45 -11.15
N ASN A 277 59.08 3.80 -11.61
CA ASN A 277 58.82 5.02 -12.38
C ASN A 277 57.96 6.05 -11.62
N ASP A 278 57.62 5.79 -10.37
CA ASP A 278 56.85 6.71 -9.56
C ASP A 278 57.75 7.82 -9.02
N SER A 279 57.38 9.07 -9.28
CA SER A 279 58.08 10.24 -8.71
C SER A 279 57.54 10.64 -7.33
N HIS A 280 56.72 9.80 -6.70
CA HIS A 280 56.02 10.09 -5.46
C HIS A 280 56.04 8.88 -4.53
N ILE A 281 55.81 9.11 -3.24
CA ILE A 281 55.56 8.06 -2.26
C ILE A 281 54.18 8.24 -1.63
N PHE A 282 53.48 7.14 -1.35
CA PHE A 282 52.19 7.19 -0.69
C PHE A 282 52.32 7.55 0.80
N SER A 283 51.31 8.18 1.38
CA SER A 283 51.30 8.56 2.79
C SER A 283 49.87 8.70 3.31
N ASP A 284 49.63 8.23 4.53
CA ASP A 284 48.32 8.35 5.19
C ASP A 284 47.95 9.82 5.45
N LYS A 285 48.95 10.70 5.58
CA LYS A 285 48.77 12.16 5.75
C LYS A 285 48.17 12.85 4.51
N ASN A 286 48.10 12.12 3.40
CA ASN A 286 47.52 12.58 2.15
C ASN A 286 46.07 12.12 2.00
N ILE A 287 45.51 11.44 3.01
CA ILE A 287 44.13 10.99 3.05
C ILE A 287 43.37 11.83 4.07
N LYS A 288 42.25 12.42 3.65
CA LYS A 288 41.34 13.14 4.55
C LYS A 288 39.91 12.67 4.28
N ILE A 289 39.15 12.42 5.33
CA ILE A 289 37.71 12.17 5.24
C ILE A 289 36.99 13.36 5.85
N SER A 290 36.08 13.97 5.10
CA SER A 290 35.18 15.00 5.62
C SER A 290 33.94 15.15 4.74
N ASN A 291 32.80 15.48 5.35
CA ASN A 291 31.53 15.67 4.67
C ASN A 291 31.12 14.49 3.77
N SER A 292 31.31 13.25 4.26
CA SER A 292 31.05 12.02 3.49
C SER A 292 31.84 11.91 2.19
N VAL A 293 33.06 12.48 2.15
CA VAL A 293 33.95 12.43 0.99
C VAL A 293 35.37 12.07 1.44
N ALA A 294 35.95 11.06 0.79
CA ALA A 294 37.38 10.79 0.88
C ALA A 294 38.18 11.66 -0.10
N ARG A 295 39.24 12.29 0.39
CA ARG A 295 40.16 13.13 -0.38
C ARG A 295 41.54 12.51 -0.38
N LEU A 296 42.03 12.15 -1.57
CA LEU A 296 43.39 11.70 -1.81
C LEU A 296 44.19 12.86 -2.41
N GLU A 297 45.04 13.47 -1.60
CA GLU A 297 45.81 14.66 -1.95
C GLU A 297 47.18 14.28 -2.52
N THR A 298 47.54 14.83 -3.68
CA THR A 298 48.90 14.75 -4.23
C THR A 298 49.56 16.11 -4.11
N ARG A 299 50.72 16.16 -3.45
CA ARG A 299 51.39 17.41 -3.09
C ARG A 299 52.87 17.35 -3.45
N LYS A 300 53.44 18.51 -3.78
CA LYS A 300 54.89 18.69 -3.82
C LYS A 300 55.41 18.85 -2.38
N GLU A 301 55.88 17.75 -1.82
CA GLU A 301 56.30 17.63 -0.43
C GLU A 301 57.41 16.58 -0.38
N LYS A 302 58.57 16.97 0.18
CA LYS A 302 59.68 16.02 0.32
C LYS A 302 59.33 14.94 1.33
N ALA A 303 59.58 13.69 0.97
CA ALA A 303 59.38 12.54 1.86
C ALA A 303 60.44 11.47 1.61
N GLN A 304 60.83 10.77 2.68
CA GLN A 304 61.68 9.59 2.59
C GLN A 304 60.80 8.36 2.36
N GLY A 305 61.25 7.44 1.53
CA GLY A 305 60.58 6.18 1.28
C GLY A 305 61.53 5.17 0.63
N LYS A 306 60.97 4.24 -0.13
CA LYS A 306 61.74 3.25 -0.87
C LYS A 306 61.13 2.96 -2.23
N VAL A 307 61.99 2.74 -3.23
CA VAL A 307 61.59 2.29 -4.57
C VAL A 307 61.87 0.79 -4.67
N TRP A 308 60.93 0.03 -5.23
CA TRP A 308 61.19 -1.36 -5.60
C TRP A 308 62.05 -1.43 -6.85
N ASP A 309 63.14 -2.18 -6.78
CA ASP A 309 64.01 -2.53 -7.90
C ASP A 309 64.10 -4.05 -8.06
N LYS A 310 64.06 -4.52 -9.31
CA LYS A 310 64.05 -5.96 -9.62
C LYS A 310 65.36 -6.67 -9.22
N GLN A 311 66.49 -5.97 -9.24
CA GLN A 311 67.81 -6.53 -8.95
C GLN A 311 68.21 -6.31 -7.49
N PHE A 312 67.91 -5.14 -6.93
CA PHE A 312 68.41 -4.71 -5.62
C PHE A 312 67.34 -4.72 -4.53
N GLY A 313 66.08 -5.02 -4.86
CA GLY A 313 64.98 -5.00 -3.90
C GLY A 313 64.58 -3.58 -3.53
N PHE A 314 64.33 -3.31 -2.25
CA PHE A 314 63.87 -1.99 -1.80
C PHE A 314 65.04 -1.03 -1.57
N ILE A 315 65.13 0.04 -2.36
CA ILE A 315 66.18 1.05 -2.27
C ILE A 315 65.63 2.29 -1.57
N PRO A 316 66.20 2.73 -0.42
CA PRO A 316 65.84 4.00 0.21
C PRO A 316 65.98 5.17 -0.76
N THR A 317 64.97 6.02 -0.85
CA THR A 317 64.89 7.12 -1.83
C THR A 317 64.21 8.33 -1.22
N GLU A 318 64.73 9.52 -1.49
CA GLU A 318 64.03 10.79 -1.23
C GLU A 318 63.13 11.10 -2.42
N PHE A 319 61.85 11.36 -2.16
CA PHE A 319 60.85 11.77 -3.14
C PHE A 319 60.54 13.26 -2.97
N ASP A 320 60.31 13.96 -4.07
CA ASP A 320 59.89 15.36 -4.07
C ASP A 320 58.36 15.54 -3.94
N TYR A 321 57.61 14.43 -3.97
CA TYR A 321 56.15 14.44 -3.96
C TYR A 321 55.58 13.35 -3.05
N THR A 322 54.47 13.67 -2.40
CA THR A 322 53.63 12.71 -1.66
C THR A 322 52.28 12.54 -2.36
N SER A 323 51.71 11.34 -2.26
CA SER A 323 50.36 11.06 -2.75
C SER A 323 49.63 10.10 -1.83
N ALA A 324 48.44 9.65 -2.24
CA ALA A 324 47.62 8.71 -1.50
C ALA A 324 47.08 7.59 -2.40
N LEU A 325 46.95 6.42 -1.77
CA LEU A 325 46.34 5.22 -2.30
C LEU A 325 45.49 4.61 -1.21
N ILE A 326 44.28 4.17 -1.56
CA ILE A 326 43.46 3.28 -0.73
C ILE A 326 43.17 2.01 -1.52
N SER A 327 43.21 0.87 -0.84
CA SER A 327 42.99 -0.43 -1.45
C SER A 327 42.21 -1.38 -0.55
N THR A 328 41.34 -2.19 -1.16
CA THR A 328 40.64 -3.29 -0.46
C THR A 328 41.43 -4.59 -0.47
N GLY A 329 42.72 -4.56 -0.85
CA GLY A 329 43.54 -5.75 -1.04
C GLY A 329 43.62 -6.69 0.17
N LYS A 330 43.30 -6.24 1.38
CA LYS A 330 43.24 -7.11 2.57
C LYS A 330 41.83 -7.63 2.90
N SER A 331 40.79 -6.91 2.48
CA SER A 331 39.43 -6.99 3.03
C SER A 331 38.41 -7.51 2.03
N PHE A 332 38.51 -7.11 0.76
CA PHE A 332 37.48 -7.36 -0.24
C PHE A 332 38.08 -7.63 -1.63
N ARG A 333 37.63 -8.74 -2.22
CA ARG A 333 37.88 -9.16 -3.60
C ARG A 333 36.58 -9.69 -4.18
N GLN A 334 36.33 -9.39 -5.44
CA GLN A 334 35.17 -9.92 -6.14
C GLN A 334 35.54 -10.32 -7.56
N LYS A 335 34.92 -11.41 -8.03
CA LYS A 335 34.96 -11.85 -9.42
C LYS A 335 33.59 -11.54 -10.04
N TYR A 336 33.59 -10.83 -11.16
CA TYR A 336 32.38 -10.35 -11.85
C TYR A 336 31.55 -9.37 -11.01
N GLY A 337 30.51 -8.81 -11.59
CA GLY A 337 29.59 -7.89 -10.93
C GLY A 337 29.62 -6.49 -11.52
N LEU A 338 29.01 -5.56 -10.81
CA LEU A 338 29.04 -4.13 -11.12
C LEU A 338 29.90 -3.42 -10.07
N PHE A 339 30.90 -2.66 -10.53
CA PHE A 339 31.81 -1.90 -9.69
C PHE A 339 31.63 -0.43 -10.02
N GLU A 340 31.31 0.39 -9.02
CA GLU A 340 30.98 1.80 -9.21
C GLU A 340 31.69 2.67 -8.18
N ALA A 341 32.12 3.85 -8.62
CA ALA A 341 32.57 4.90 -7.71
C ALA A 341 32.20 6.27 -8.25
N LYS A 342 31.77 7.17 -7.35
CA LYS A 342 31.50 8.56 -7.66
C LYS A 342 32.72 9.41 -7.31
N ILE A 343 33.40 9.90 -8.34
CA ILE A 343 34.73 10.49 -8.22
C ILE A 343 34.77 11.86 -8.92
N LYS A 344 35.43 12.82 -8.30
CA LYS A 344 35.87 14.08 -8.89
C LYS A 344 37.38 14.20 -8.81
N VAL A 345 38.00 14.76 -9.83
CA VAL A 345 39.47 14.87 -9.93
C VAL A 345 39.88 16.30 -10.29
N SER A 346 41.06 16.73 -9.84
CA SER A 346 41.67 18.00 -10.22
C SER A 346 43.08 17.79 -10.80
N ASP A 347 43.67 18.82 -11.41
CA ASP A 347 45.07 18.81 -11.91
C ASP A 347 45.46 17.58 -12.77
N ILE A 348 44.52 17.12 -13.61
CA ILE A 348 44.66 15.95 -14.50
C ILE A 348 45.76 16.07 -15.57
N LYS A 349 46.43 17.21 -15.66
CA LYS A 349 47.57 17.45 -16.57
C LYS A 349 48.92 17.12 -15.91
N ASN A 350 48.98 17.14 -14.59
CA ASN A 350 50.20 16.84 -13.84
C ASN A 350 50.06 15.56 -13.01
N VAL A 351 48.82 15.17 -12.67
CA VAL A 351 48.52 13.98 -11.87
C VAL A 351 47.62 13.01 -12.63
N MET A 352 48.00 11.74 -12.51
CA MET A 352 47.23 10.60 -12.96
C MET A 352 46.38 10.07 -11.81
N HIS A 353 45.07 10.14 -11.97
CA HIS A 353 44.08 9.62 -11.04
C HIS A 353 43.54 8.31 -11.58
N SER A 354 43.48 7.28 -10.73
CA SER A 354 43.09 5.93 -11.13
C SER A 354 42.11 5.31 -10.14
N PHE A 355 40.98 4.82 -10.65
CA PHE A 355 40.11 3.83 -10.03
C PHE A 355 40.26 2.54 -10.83
N TRP A 356 40.82 1.53 -10.19
CA TRP A 356 41.30 0.32 -10.86
C TRP A 356 41.19 -0.91 -9.96
N MET A 357 41.40 -2.06 -10.59
CA MET A 357 41.31 -3.36 -9.96
C MET A 357 42.54 -4.18 -10.31
N LEU A 358 43.01 -4.98 -9.36
CA LEU A 358 44.15 -5.88 -9.54
C LEU A 358 43.84 -7.26 -8.93
N SER A 359 44.33 -8.32 -9.59
CA SER A 359 44.37 -9.66 -9.01
C SER A 359 45.46 -9.78 -7.93
N ASP A 360 45.64 -10.96 -7.34
CA ASP A 360 46.77 -11.19 -6.44
C ASP A 360 48.14 -11.14 -7.16
N ARG A 361 48.15 -11.26 -8.49
CA ARG A 361 49.34 -11.08 -9.32
C ARG A 361 49.31 -9.73 -10.03
N ASN A 362 50.43 -9.34 -10.64
CA ASN A 362 50.53 -8.10 -11.42
C ASN A 362 49.56 -8.03 -12.60
N LEU A 363 49.06 -9.18 -13.07
CA LEU A 363 48.00 -9.31 -14.07
C LEU A 363 47.06 -10.47 -13.68
N PRO A 364 45.75 -10.38 -13.98
CA PRO A 364 45.08 -9.30 -14.72
C PRO A 364 44.89 -8.00 -13.93
N HIS A 365 44.76 -6.89 -14.68
CA HIS A 365 44.52 -5.54 -14.19
C HIS A 365 43.40 -4.89 -15.02
N ILE A 366 42.41 -4.26 -14.38
CA ILE A 366 41.41 -3.43 -15.05
C ILE A 366 41.46 -1.98 -14.54
N ASP A 367 41.71 -1.03 -15.44
CA ASP A 367 41.50 0.41 -15.19
C ASP A 367 40.02 0.75 -15.47
N ILE A 368 39.21 0.96 -14.44
CA ILE A 368 37.81 1.41 -14.59
C ILE A 368 37.82 2.86 -15.08
N ALA A 369 38.60 3.70 -14.41
CA ALA A 369 38.78 5.10 -14.78
C ALA A 369 40.22 5.51 -14.49
N ARG A 370 40.96 5.93 -15.52
CA ARG A 370 42.33 6.41 -15.37
C ARG A 370 42.59 7.65 -16.22
N THR A 371 43.05 8.74 -15.62
CA THR A 371 43.48 9.91 -16.38
C THR A 371 44.90 9.69 -16.92
N SER A 372 45.11 10.02 -18.19
CA SER A 372 46.46 10.07 -18.77
C SER A 372 47.18 11.35 -18.36
N SER A 373 48.49 11.41 -18.59
CA SER A 373 49.32 12.61 -18.40
C SER A 373 48.87 13.84 -19.21
N CYS A 374 47.95 13.68 -20.17
CA CYS A 374 47.36 14.78 -20.93
C CYS A 374 45.89 15.07 -20.54
N GLY A 375 45.43 14.53 -19.41
CA GLY A 375 44.08 14.74 -18.88
C GLY A 375 42.98 13.94 -19.60
N LYS A 376 43.32 13.04 -20.53
CA LYS A 376 42.30 12.18 -21.17
C LYS A 376 41.99 10.97 -20.31
N LEU A 377 40.72 10.62 -20.20
CA LEU A 377 40.29 9.39 -19.53
C LEU A 377 40.55 8.17 -20.43
N ILE A 378 41.14 7.14 -19.85
CA ILE A 378 41.55 5.90 -20.49
C ILE A 378 41.05 4.70 -19.67
N PRO A 379 39.81 4.22 -19.90
CA PRO A 379 39.43 2.87 -19.49
C PRO A 379 40.31 1.85 -20.21
N SER A 380 40.78 0.87 -19.45
CA SER A 380 41.72 -0.12 -19.96
C SER A 380 41.57 -1.46 -19.23
N HIS A 381 41.99 -2.54 -19.88
CA HIS A 381 42.31 -3.76 -19.16
C HIS A 381 43.56 -4.38 -19.76
N ILE A 382 44.32 -5.05 -18.90
CA ILE A 382 45.55 -5.75 -19.23
C ILE A 382 45.42 -7.18 -18.71
N ASN A 383 45.63 -8.14 -19.59
CA ASN A 383 45.58 -9.56 -19.26
C ASN A 383 46.77 -10.29 -19.92
N GLY A 384 46.82 -11.62 -19.84
CA GLY A 384 47.93 -12.43 -20.33
C GLY A 384 49.02 -12.63 -19.28
N SER A 385 50.27 -12.77 -19.72
CA SER A 385 51.43 -12.94 -18.83
C SER A 385 52.26 -11.67 -18.76
N GLU A 386 53.10 -11.53 -17.75
CA GLU A 386 54.02 -10.38 -17.64
C GLU A 386 54.99 -10.26 -18.83
N GLU A 387 55.39 -11.39 -19.41
CA GLU A 387 56.26 -11.41 -20.60
C GLU A 387 55.52 -11.05 -21.89
N LYS A 388 54.21 -11.34 -21.95
CA LYS A 388 53.35 -11.11 -23.11
C LYS A 388 52.00 -10.53 -22.67
N PRO A 389 51.97 -9.25 -22.23
CA PRO A 389 50.74 -8.61 -21.81
C PRO A 389 49.87 -8.27 -23.01
N VAL A 390 48.57 -8.51 -22.90
CA VAL A 390 47.56 -8.10 -23.87
C VAL A 390 46.86 -6.87 -23.31
N VAL A 391 46.99 -5.74 -23.98
CA VAL A 391 46.45 -4.44 -23.53
C VAL A 391 45.30 -4.02 -24.43
N SER A 392 44.13 -3.79 -23.85
CA SER A 392 43.02 -3.12 -24.52
C SER A 392 42.69 -1.83 -23.81
N LYS A 393 42.74 -0.71 -24.54
CA LYS A 393 42.50 0.63 -24.01
C LYS A 393 41.70 1.47 -24.98
N SER A 394 40.93 2.42 -24.47
CA SER A 394 40.19 3.37 -25.30
C SER A 394 40.32 4.78 -24.74
N LYS A 395 40.37 5.80 -25.62
CA LYS A 395 40.40 7.20 -25.19
C LYS A 395 38.99 7.75 -25.21
N VAL A 396 38.51 8.23 -24.07
CA VAL A 396 37.20 8.90 -23.98
C VAL A 396 37.42 10.42 -24.14
N ASN A 397 36.60 11.05 -24.99
CA ASN A 397 36.67 12.49 -25.26
C ASN A 397 35.28 13.12 -25.11
N GLY A 398 35.22 14.44 -24.99
CA GLY A 398 33.98 15.20 -25.08
C GLY A 398 33.34 15.56 -23.73
N LEU A 399 34.03 15.32 -22.63
CA LEU A 399 33.65 15.74 -21.28
C LEU A 399 34.89 16.29 -20.55
N ASP A 400 34.69 17.31 -19.73
CA ASP A 400 35.69 17.78 -18.77
C ASP A 400 35.48 17.03 -17.44
N TRP A 401 36.38 16.11 -17.15
CA TRP A 401 36.33 15.23 -15.97
C TRP A 401 36.61 15.97 -14.65
N THR A 402 37.04 17.24 -14.73
CA THR A 402 37.38 18.05 -13.55
C THR A 402 36.25 18.93 -13.05
N HIS A 403 35.23 19.13 -13.87
CA HIS A 403 34.18 20.09 -13.59
C HIS A 403 33.29 19.67 -12.41
N ASP A 404 33.03 18.37 -12.25
CA ASP A 404 32.13 17.83 -11.23
C ASP A 404 32.45 16.37 -10.90
N PHE A 405 31.69 15.79 -9.96
CA PHE A 405 31.66 14.36 -9.72
C PHE A 405 31.02 13.62 -10.89
N PHE A 406 31.60 12.47 -11.24
CA PHE A 406 31.03 11.52 -12.19
C PHE A 406 31.02 10.13 -11.58
N ILE A 407 30.01 9.33 -11.93
CA ILE A 407 29.95 7.92 -11.58
C ILE A 407 30.66 7.14 -12.68
N TYR A 408 31.78 6.52 -12.30
CA TYR A 408 32.52 5.61 -13.16
C TYR A 408 32.13 4.18 -12.80
N SER A 409 31.71 3.40 -13.78
CA SER A 409 31.32 2.01 -13.53
C SER A 409 31.85 1.00 -14.53
N LEU A 410 32.03 -0.21 -14.03
CA LEU A 410 32.39 -1.40 -14.79
C LEU A 410 31.39 -2.52 -14.50
N GLU A 411 30.63 -2.92 -15.52
CA GLU A 411 29.91 -4.19 -15.49
C GLU A 411 30.85 -5.27 -16.04
N TRP A 412 31.26 -6.19 -15.17
CA TRP A 412 32.12 -7.30 -15.49
C TRP A 412 31.32 -8.61 -15.44
N ALA A 413 31.15 -9.22 -16.60
CA ALA A 413 30.53 -10.53 -16.77
C ALA A 413 31.58 -11.53 -17.28
N PRO A 414 31.32 -12.85 -17.23
CA PRO A 414 32.28 -13.88 -17.66
C PRO A 414 32.84 -13.68 -19.08
N ASN A 415 32.02 -13.12 -19.98
CA ASN A 415 32.30 -12.96 -21.40
C ASN A 415 32.42 -11.50 -21.87
N LYS A 416 32.28 -10.51 -20.99
CA LYS A 416 32.38 -9.09 -21.39
C LYS A 416 32.75 -8.17 -20.23
N LEU A 417 33.35 -7.04 -20.58
CA LEU A 417 33.53 -5.88 -19.72
C LEU A 417 32.82 -4.68 -20.37
N VAL A 418 32.04 -3.93 -19.60
CA VAL A 418 31.34 -2.73 -20.09
C VAL A 418 31.61 -1.56 -19.15
N TRP A 419 32.34 -0.58 -19.64
CA TRP A 419 32.64 0.65 -18.92
C TRP A 419 31.58 1.70 -19.20
N ARG A 420 31.13 2.38 -18.16
CA ARG A 420 30.18 3.49 -18.24
C ARG A 420 30.64 4.70 -17.45
N ILE A 421 30.14 5.85 -17.87
CA ILE A 421 30.25 7.11 -17.13
C ILE A 421 28.85 7.71 -17.08
N ASN A 422 28.31 7.90 -15.87
CA ASN A 422 26.90 8.30 -15.66
C ASN A 422 25.95 7.48 -16.56
N ASP A 423 26.08 6.15 -16.48
CA ASP A 423 25.35 5.13 -17.26
C ASP A 423 25.56 5.15 -18.79
N VAL A 424 26.34 6.07 -19.34
CA VAL A 424 26.69 6.10 -20.77
C VAL A 424 27.83 5.12 -21.03
N ILE A 425 27.59 4.09 -21.86
CA ILE A 425 28.62 3.15 -22.29
C ILE A 425 29.72 3.89 -23.08
N VAL A 426 30.95 3.78 -22.60
CA VAL A 426 32.14 4.38 -23.22
C VAL A 426 33.11 3.36 -23.81
N LYS A 427 33.10 2.13 -23.31
CA LYS A 427 33.86 1.01 -23.85
C LYS A 427 33.13 -0.31 -23.58
N THR A 428 33.22 -1.23 -24.54
CA THR A 428 32.90 -2.64 -24.35
C THR A 428 34.12 -3.46 -24.76
N GLU A 429 34.30 -4.61 -24.12
CA GLU A 429 35.32 -5.59 -24.46
C GLU A 429 34.73 -6.99 -24.31
N THR A 430 35.08 -7.89 -25.22
CA THR A 430 34.63 -9.30 -25.22
C THR A 430 35.79 -10.28 -25.33
N GLU A 431 37.01 -9.79 -25.49
CA GLU A 431 38.21 -10.60 -25.62
C GLU A 431 39.08 -10.53 -24.36
N ASN A 432 39.74 -11.64 -24.02
CA ASN A 432 40.69 -11.73 -22.91
C ASN A 432 40.13 -11.23 -21.57
N ILE A 433 38.86 -11.54 -21.29
CA ILE A 433 38.18 -11.12 -20.07
C ILE A 433 38.82 -11.79 -18.84
N PRO A 434 39.23 -11.03 -17.81
CA PRO A 434 39.76 -11.59 -16.57
C PRO A 434 38.80 -12.60 -15.92
N GLN A 435 39.37 -13.65 -15.31
CA GLN A 435 38.63 -14.78 -14.75
C GLN A 435 38.95 -15.06 -13.27
N GLU A 436 39.68 -14.18 -12.61
CA GLU A 436 40.13 -14.33 -11.22
C GLU A 436 39.57 -13.19 -10.36
N PRO A 437 39.26 -13.39 -9.06
CA PRO A 437 38.83 -12.30 -8.19
C PRO A 437 39.86 -11.17 -8.12
N MET A 438 39.38 -9.93 -8.05
CA MET A 438 40.23 -8.74 -8.01
C MET A 438 39.79 -7.81 -6.88
N TYR A 439 40.74 -7.09 -6.29
CA TYR A 439 40.48 -6.08 -5.27
C TYR A 439 40.52 -4.67 -5.88
N LEU A 440 39.93 -3.70 -5.18
CA LEU A 440 39.84 -2.32 -5.62
C LEU A 440 41.05 -1.51 -5.18
N ILE A 441 41.41 -0.53 -6.00
CA ILE A 441 42.43 0.46 -5.71
C ILE A 441 41.97 1.82 -6.24
N LEU A 442 42.02 2.84 -5.38
CA LEU A 442 41.89 4.24 -5.77
C LEU A 442 43.18 4.96 -5.40
N SER A 443 43.80 5.60 -6.38
CA SER A 443 45.13 6.18 -6.20
C SER A 443 45.35 7.37 -7.12
N SER A 444 46.22 8.27 -6.67
CA SER A 444 46.74 9.38 -7.49
C SER A 444 48.25 9.24 -7.62
N GLY A 445 48.82 9.68 -8.73
CA GLY A 445 50.28 9.59 -8.95
C GLY A 445 50.79 10.69 -9.85
N VAL A 446 51.97 11.22 -9.52
CA VAL A 446 52.60 12.31 -10.28
C VAL A 446 53.02 11.81 -11.67
N SER A 447 52.55 12.51 -12.70
CA SER A 447 52.84 12.19 -14.11
C SER A 447 53.72 13.26 -14.79
N ASN A 448 53.83 14.45 -14.20
CA ASN A 448 54.72 15.52 -14.67
C ASN A 448 55.63 16.00 -13.51
N PRO A 449 56.81 15.35 -13.31
CA PRO A 449 57.62 15.50 -12.09
C PRO A 449 58.37 16.83 -11.91
N LYS A 450 58.00 17.88 -12.65
CA LYS A 450 58.59 19.23 -12.52
C LYS A 450 57.55 20.30 -12.15
N SER A 451 56.29 19.91 -12.09
CA SER A 451 55.18 20.82 -11.81
C SER A 451 55.05 21.10 -10.32
N ASP A 452 54.42 22.23 -10.01
CA ASP A 452 53.92 22.49 -8.67
C ASP A 452 52.55 21.81 -8.54
N VAL A 453 52.54 20.61 -7.95
CA VAL A 453 51.36 19.75 -7.92
C VAL A 453 50.56 19.99 -6.64
N ASN A 454 49.27 20.26 -6.82
CA ASN A 454 48.28 20.27 -5.74
C ASN A 454 46.97 19.67 -6.27
N ALA A 455 46.98 18.35 -6.46
CA ALA A 455 45.87 17.60 -7.03
C ALA A 455 45.07 16.89 -5.96
N VAL A 456 43.77 16.73 -6.19
CA VAL A 456 42.87 16.02 -5.27
C VAL A 456 42.00 15.08 -6.09
N MET A 457 41.94 13.82 -5.67
CA MET A 457 40.84 12.91 -6.02
C MET A 457 39.85 12.94 -4.86
N GLU A 458 38.63 13.37 -5.13
CA GLU A 458 37.50 13.32 -4.20
C GLU A 458 36.64 12.12 -4.55
N ILE A 459 36.31 11.29 -3.56
CA ILE A 459 35.51 10.07 -3.72
C ILE A 459 34.32 10.21 -2.76
N ASP A 460 33.12 10.27 -3.33
CA ASP A 460 31.87 10.40 -2.56
C ASP A 460 31.44 9.03 -2.04
N TRP A 461 31.41 8.02 -2.90
CA TRP A 461 31.12 6.64 -2.49
C TRP A 461 31.74 5.62 -3.46
N VAL A 462 31.90 4.38 -2.97
CA VAL A 462 32.29 3.19 -3.74
C VAL A 462 31.30 2.06 -3.46
N LYS A 463 30.73 1.45 -4.51
CA LYS A 463 29.74 0.39 -4.39
C LYS A 463 30.06 -0.76 -5.34
N CYS A 464 29.94 -1.99 -4.85
CA CYS A 464 30.05 -3.20 -5.67
C CYS A 464 28.79 -4.05 -5.51
N TYR A 465 28.40 -4.69 -6.60
CA TYR A 465 27.24 -5.54 -6.67
C TYR A 465 27.58 -6.85 -7.35
N GLU A 466 26.97 -7.94 -6.90
CA GLU A 466 26.91 -9.21 -7.63
C GLU A 466 25.60 -9.30 -8.40
N LYS A 467 25.62 -9.99 -9.55
CA LYS A 467 24.40 -10.25 -10.31
C LYS A 467 23.63 -11.39 -9.63
N VAL A 468 22.33 -11.19 -9.37
CA VAL A 468 21.43 -12.18 -8.74
C VAL A 468 21.00 -13.27 -9.70
#